data_AF-A0A9X9XD22-F1
#
_entry.id   AF-A0A9X9XD22-F1
#
_cell.length_a   1.000
_cell.length_b   1.000
_cell.length_c   1.000
_cell.angle_alpha   90.00
_cell.angle_beta   90.00
_cell.angle_gamma   90.00
#
_symmetry.space_group_name_H-M   'P 1'
#
loop_
_entity.id
_entity.type
_entity.pdbx_description
1 polymer ?
#
loop_
_entity_poly.entity_id
_entity_poly.type
_entity_poly.pdbx_seq_one_letter_code
_entity_poly.pdbx_strand_id
1 'polypeptide(L)'
;MTAEKCQGIGCFPPTLRALLEAELAAGNTVLEVGFGSPAPPVGAFARLARPVATRPRAPTAEIGFHDRQSPLWSGEWTDARRHFFVLEPPSLPSTMPDMDAIRRAANPPPPAPRAGPPHLTVEIDRRGEMLTCREGDRVATIICTFGPEPRLVPRTLEGWWVPAESRSVPIAPEERARLVARIAEHCRRHLGMHGLAIED
;
A
#
# COMPACT_ATOMS: atom_id res chain seq x y z
N MET A 1 -1.80 34.48 -43.21
CA MET A 1 -1.77 33.49 -44.30
C MET A 1 -2.58 32.30 -43.87
N THR A 2 -3.80 32.18 -44.40
CA THR A 2 -4.77 31.12 -44.12
C THR A 2 -4.31 29.84 -44.79
N ALA A 3 -3.85 28.86 -44.00
CA ALA A 3 -3.67 27.51 -44.46
C ALA A 3 -5.07 26.94 -44.78
N GLU A 4 -5.41 26.85 -46.06
CA GLU A 4 -6.56 26.09 -46.51
C GLU A 4 -6.44 24.67 -45.95
N LYS A 5 -7.39 24.29 -45.10
CA LYS A 5 -7.51 22.93 -44.58
C LYS A 5 -7.72 22.00 -45.78
N CYS A 6 -6.67 21.28 -46.19
CA CYS A 6 -6.82 20.15 -47.10
C CYS A 6 -7.72 19.09 -46.42
N GLN A 7 -9.02 19.10 -46.71
CA GLN A 7 -9.94 18.11 -46.18
C GLN A 7 -9.64 16.73 -46.76
N GLY A 8 -9.34 15.77 -45.88
CA GLY A 8 -9.21 14.34 -46.22
C GLY A 8 -7.77 13.83 -46.33
N ILE A 9 -7.64 12.55 -46.73
CA ILE A 9 -6.36 11.82 -46.83
C ILE A 9 -5.42 12.33 -47.93
N GLY A 10 -5.92 13.21 -48.83
CA GLY A 10 -5.15 13.76 -49.95
C GLY A 10 -3.99 14.68 -49.55
N CYS A 11 -3.96 15.16 -48.29
CA CYS A 11 -2.84 15.92 -47.75
C CYS A 11 -1.66 15.06 -47.28
N PHE A 12 -1.85 13.75 -47.14
CA PHE A 12 -0.81 12.86 -46.62
C PHE A 12 0.30 12.67 -47.65
N PRO A 13 1.57 12.58 -47.21
CA PRO A 13 2.69 12.17 -48.06
C PRO A 13 2.38 10.87 -48.79
N PRO A 14 2.91 10.67 -50.02
CA PRO A 14 2.58 9.51 -50.85
C PRO A 14 2.69 8.18 -50.12
N THR A 15 3.74 7.98 -49.31
CA THR A 15 3.96 6.72 -48.60
C THR A 15 2.89 6.45 -47.54
N LEU A 16 2.49 7.45 -46.75
CA LEU A 16 1.41 7.28 -45.75
C LEU A 16 0.03 7.20 -46.39
N ARG A 17 -0.16 7.86 -47.53
CA ARG A 17 -1.40 7.74 -48.30
C ARG A 17 -1.57 6.33 -48.86
N ALA A 18 -0.51 5.76 -49.45
CA ALA A 18 -0.50 4.38 -49.91
C ALA A 18 -0.80 3.40 -48.77
N LEU A 19 -0.32 3.67 -47.55
CA LEU A 19 -0.67 2.90 -46.36
C LEU A 19 -2.17 2.98 -46.04
N LEU A 20 -2.73 4.19 -46.01
CA LEU A 20 -4.16 4.38 -45.77
C LEU A 20 -5.02 3.70 -46.84
N GLU A 21 -4.65 3.85 -48.11
CA GLU A 21 -5.35 3.22 -49.25
C GLU A 21 -5.29 1.69 -49.18
N ALA A 22 -4.13 1.12 -48.84
CA ALA A 22 -3.99 -0.32 -48.65
C ALA A 22 -4.88 -0.82 -47.50
N GLU A 23 -4.91 -0.11 -46.38
CA GLU A 23 -5.76 -0.45 -45.24
C GLU A 23 -7.25 -0.34 -45.57
N LEU A 24 -7.66 0.71 -46.28
CA LEU A 24 -9.03 0.85 -46.76
C LEU A 24 -9.41 -0.30 -47.72
N ALA A 25 -8.51 -0.70 -48.61
CA ALA A 25 -8.71 -1.84 -49.50
C ALA A 25 -8.79 -3.19 -48.74
N ALA A 26 -8.09 -3.31 -47.60
CA ALA A 26 -8.20 -4.43 -46.66
C ALA A 26 -9.45 -4.36 -45.74
N GLY A 27 -10.34 -3.37 -45.99
CA GLY A 27 -11.60 -3.17 -45.28
C GLY A 27 -11.45 -2.45 -43.94
N ASN A 28 -10.31 -1.82 -43.65
CA ASN A 28 -10.19 -0.92 -42.51
C ASN A 28 -10.97 0.38 -42.79
N THR A 29 -11.17 1.20 -41.76
CA THR A 29 -11.94 2.44 -41.87
C THR A 29 -11.18 3.58 -41.21
N VAL A 30 -11.10 4.73 -41.88
CA VAL A 30 -10.63 5.97 -41.25
C VAL A 30 -11.78 6.55 -40.43
N LEU A 31 -11.62 6.57 -39.11
CA LEU A 31 -12.58 7.12 -38.16
C LEU A 31 -12.53 8.65 -38.11
N GLU A 32 -11.35 9.21 -38.29
CA GLU A 32 -11.11 10.64 -38.11
C GLU A 32 -9.91 11.09 -38.92
N VAL A 33 -10.00 12.28 -39.50
CA VAL A 33 -8.85 13.04 -40.01
C VAL A 33 -8.85 14.37 -39.30
N GLY A 34 -7.76 14.66 -38.60
CA GLY A 34 -7.64 15.85 -37.75
C GLY A 34 -6.34 16.60 -37.99
N PHE A 35 -6.28 17.79 -37.41
CA PHE A 35 -5.12 18.68 -37.42
C PHE A 35 -4.79 19.07 -35.97
N GLY A 36 -3.51 19.22 -35.67
CA GLY A 36 -3.04 19.38 -34.29
C GLY A 36 -2.67 18.05 -33.64
N SER A 37 -2.47 18.06 -32.33
CA SER A 37 -1.83 16.96 -31.58
C SER A 37 -2.40 15.57 -31.95
N PRO A 38 -1.56 14.59 -32.33
CA PRO A 38 -0.10 14.59 -32.24
C PRO A 38 0.63 15.25 -33.42
N ALA A 39 -0.08 15.68 -34.46
CA ALA A 39 0.52 16.36 -35.60
C ALA A 39 0.89 17.83 -35.28
N PRO A 40 2.06 18.32 -35.72
CA PRO A 40 2.36 19.74 -35.66
C PRO A 40 1.42 20.54 -36.59
N PRO A 41 1.37 21.89 -36.47
CA PRO A 41 0.45 22.72 -37.27
C PRO A 41 0.58 22.58 -38.80
N VAL A 42 1.72 22.09 -39.28
CA VAL A 42 2.03 21.89 -40.71
C VAL A 42 1.60 20.52 -41.25
N GLY A 43 1.01 19.66 -40.41
CA GLY A 43 0.64 18.30 -40.76
C GLY A 43 -0.74 17.89 -40.28
N ALA A 44 -1.05 16.60 -40.42
CA ALA A 44 -2.36 16.04 -40.13
C ALA A 44 -2.23 14.62 -39.55
N PHE A 45 -3.28 14.15 -38.87
CA PHE A 45 -3.38 12.77 -38.43
C PHE A 45 -4.64 12.10 -38.95
N ALA A 46 -4.57 10.78 -39.18
CA ALA A 46 -5.70 9.94 -39.53
C ALA A 46 -5.80 8.80 -38.51
N ARG A 47 -6.98 8.58 -37.93
CA ARG A 47 -7.22 7.50 -36.96
C ARG A 47 -7.95 6.36 -37.63
N LEU A 48 -7.43 5.14 -37.49
CA LEU A 48 -8.03 3.92 -38.03
C LEU A 48 -8.94 3.22 -37.02
N ALA A 49 -9.92 2.47 -37.52
CA ALA A 49 -10.82 1.65 -36.72
C ALA A 49 -10.16 0.36 -36.22
N ARG A 50 -9.20 -0.17 -36.99
CA ARG A 50 -8.43 -1.37 -36.66
C ARG A 50 -6.93 -1.08 -36.80
N PRO A 51 -6.05 -1.81 -36.08
CA PRO A 51 -4.60 -1.73 -36.29
C PRO A 51 -4.21 -2.00 -37.75
N VAL A 52 -3.10 -1.42 -38.20
CA VAL A 52 -2.58 -1.66 -39.55
C VAL A 52 -2.20 -3.13 -39.68
N ALA A 53 -2.76 -3.80 -40.69
CA ALA A 53 -2.56 -5.23 -40.96
C ALA A 53 -1.87 -5.49 -42.31
N THR A 54 -1.83 -4.50 -43.20
CA THR A 54 -1.27 -4.62 -44.55
C THR A 54 0.26 -4.63 -44.61
N ARG A 55 0.93 -4.35 -43.48
CA ARG A 55 2.40 -4.40 -43.41
C ARG A 55 2.92 -4.80 -42.02
N PRO A 56 4.13 -5.35 -41.92
CA PRO A 56 4.80 -5.58 -40.64
C PRO A 56 5.06 -4.26 -39.91
N ARG A 57 4.92 -4.27 -38.58
CA ARG A 57 5.22 -3.16 -37.65
C ARG A 57 6.72 -2.87 -37.51
N ALA A 58 7.37 -2.62 -38.64
CA ALA A 58 8.79 -2.31 -38.73
C ALA A 58 8.98 -0.96 -39.44
N PRO A 59 9.88 -0.10 -38.92
CA PRO A 59 10.19 1.15 -39.59
C PRO A 59 10.91 0.90 -40.91
N THR A 60 10.66 1.75 -41.89
CA THR A 60 11.43 1.85 -43.15
C THR A 60 12.07 3.23 -43.23
N ALA A 61 12.88 3.46 -44.27
CA ALA A 61 13.50 4.77 -44.49
C ALA A 61 12.47 5.91 -44.65
N GLU A 62 11.26 5.61 -45.10
CA GLU A 62 10.21 6.59 -45.40
C GLU A 62 9.12 6.70 -44.34
N ILE A 63 8.86 5.60 -43.60
CA ILE A 63 7.81 5.52 -42.59
C ILE A 63 8.39 4.96 -41.29
N GLY A 64 8.25 5.72 -40.21
CA GLY A 64 8.48 5.25 -38.85
C GLY A 64 7.25 4.58 -38.25
N PHE A 65 7.46 3.66 -37.31
CA PHE A 65 6.42 3.10 -36.47
C PHE A 65 6.83 3.23 -35.00
N HIS A 66 5.91 3.66 -34.14
CA HIS A 66 6.09 3.69 -32.70
C HIS A 66 4.91 3.03 -31.98
N ASP A 67 5.20 2.11 -31.07
CA ASP A 67 4.25 1.60 -30.09
C ASP A 67 4.19 2.58 -28.90
N ARG A 68 2.99 3.08 -28.60
CA ARG A 68 2.75 4.16 -27.64
C ARG A 68 2.07 3.72 -26.37
N GLN A 69 1.47 2.51 -26.34
CA GLN A 69 0.64 2.03 -25.22
C GLN A 69 -0.28 3.13 -24.62
N SER A 70 -0.80 4.04 -25.45
CA SER A 70 -1.60 5.18 -25.00
C SER A 70 -3.07 4.80 -24.94
N PRO A 71 -3.85 5.35 -23.99
CA PRO A 71 -5.29 5.11 -23.91
C PRO A 71 -6.06 5.69 -25.11
N LEU A 72 -5.43 6.58 -25.88
CA LEU A 72 -6.04 7.22 -27.05
C LEU A 72 -5.70 6.50 -28.37
N TRP A 73 -4.53 5.88 -28.45
CA TRP A 73 -4.05 5.09 -29.60
C TRP A 73 -2.90 4.17 -29.19
N SER A 74 -2.79 2.99 -29.80
CA SER A 74 -1.72 2.03 -29.48
C SER A 74 -0.48 2.21 -30.33
N GLY A 75 -0.64 2.41 -31.64
CA GLY A 75 0.44 2.57 -32.60
C GLY A 75 0.34 3.88 -33.35
N GLU A 76 1.49 4.49 -33.68
CA GLU A 76 1.56 5.61 -34.61
C GLU A 76 2.54 5.30 -35.74
N TRP A 77 2.06 5.45 -36.98
CA TRP A 77 2.87 5.43 -38.18
C TRP A 77 3.12 6.86 -38.63
N THR A 78 4.35 7.21 -38.94
CA THR A 78 4.72 8.61 -39.17
C THR A 78 5.70 8.75 -40.32
N ASP A 79 5.68 9.91 -40.98
CA ASP A 79 6.67 10.24 -42.00
C ASP A 79 8.03 10.56 -41.36
N ALA A 80 9.10 10.61 -42.18
CA ALA A 80 10.45 10.89 -41.70
C ALA A 80 10.57 12.20 -40.87
N ARG A 81 9.72 13.19 -41.16
CA ARG A 81 9.72 14.50 -40.46
C ARG A 81 8.76 14.57 -39.28
N ARG A 82 7.97 13.52 -39.04
CA ARG A 82 6.94 13.44 -38.00
C ARG A 82 5.92 14.58 -38.04
N HIS A 83 5.49 14.93 -39.25
CA HIS A 83 4.42 15.89 -39.50
C HIS A 83 3.08 15.19 -39.69
N PHE A 84 3.09 14.00 -40.30
CA PHE A 84 1.89 13.24 -40.62
C PHE A 84 1.84 11.94 -39.84
N PHE A 85 0.64 11.57 -39.41
CA PHE A 85 0.43 10.45 -38.51
C PHE A 85 -0.74 9.57 -38.95
N VAL A 86 -0.55 8.25 -38.98
CA VAL A 86 -1.65 7.29 -39.03
C VAL A 86 -1.69 6.56 -37.69
N LEU A 87 -2.79 6.72 -36.96
CA LEU A 87 -2.97 6.27 -35.58
C LEU A 87 -3.81 5.01 -35.55
N GLU A 88 -3.30 3.97 -34.91
CA GLU A 88 -4.02 2.74 -34.62
C GLU A 88 -4.95 2.94 -33.41
N PRO A 89 -6.08 2.24 -33.32
CA PRO A 89 -6.96 2.34 -32.15
C PRO A 89 -6.20 1.95 -30.87
N PRO A 90 -6.65 2.42 -29.69
CA PRO A 90 -6.04 2.02 -28.43
C PRO A 90 -6.11 0.50 -28.28
N SER A 91 -5.05 -0.07 -27.68
CA SER A 91 -5.04 -1.49 -27.34
C SER A 91 -6.14 -1.72 -26.31
N LEU A 92 -6.81 -2.87 -26.39
CA LEU A 92 -7.72 -3.29 -25.33
C LEU A 92 -6.96 -3.18 -24.00
N PRO A 93 -7.57 -2.58 -22.96
CA PRO A 93 -6.91 -2.47 -21.67
C PRO A 93 -6.48 -3.87 -21.25
N SER A 94 -5.19 -4.05 -20.94
CA SER A 94 -4.75 -5.31 -20.35
C SER A 94 -5.61 -5.54 -19.10
N THR A 95 -5.91 -6.80 -18.78
CA THR A 95 -6.49 -7.10 -17.47
C THR A 95 -5.59 -6.45 -16.43
N MET A 96 -6.13 -5.49 -15.69
CA MET A 96 -5.34 -4.78 -14.69
C MET A 96 -4.78 -5.81 -13.71
N PRO A 97 -3.51 -5.68 -13.30
CA PRO A 97 -2.99 -6.51 -12.23
C PRO A 97 -3.88 -6.37 -10.99
N ASP A 98 -4.08 -7.45 -10.25
CA ASP A 98 -4.78 -7.39 -8.96
C ASP A 98 -3.94 -6.55 -7.99
N MET A 99 -4.36 -5.28 -7.82
CA MET A 99 -3.69 -4.31 -6.97
C MET A 99 -3.71 -4.73 -5.50
N ASP A 100 -4.72 -5.50 -5.07
CA ASP A 100 -4.79 -6.00 -3.70
C ASP A 100 -3.83 -7.16 -3.50
N ALA A 101 -3.66 -8.03 -4.50
CA ALA A 101 -2.62 -9.07 -4.46
C ALA A 101 -1.21 -8.45 -4.39
N ILE A 102 -0.95 -7.42 -5.20
CA ILE A 102 0.33 -6.69 -5.16
C ILE A 102 0.54 -6.05 -3.79
N ARG A 103 -0.50 -5.40 -3.22
CA ARG A 103 -0.41 -4.77 -1.90
C ARG A 103 -0.14 -5.78 -0.79
N ARG A 104 -0.78 -6.95 -0.82
CA ARG A 104 -0.54 -8.05 0.13
C ARG A 104 0.87 -8.61 0.02
N ALA A 105 1.39 -8.75 -1.20
CA ALA A 105 2.74 -9.27 -1.43
C ALA A 105 3.83 -8.27 -0.98
N ALA A 106 3.61 -6.97 -1.22
CA ALA A 106 4.56 -5.92 -0.85
C ALA A 106 4.58 -5.64 0.67
N ASN A 107 3.43 -5.78 1.33
CA ASN A 107 3.29 -5.58 2.77
C ASN A 107 2.83 -6.88 3.43
N PRO A 108 3.71 -7.88 3.58
CA PRO A 108 3.38 -9.05 4.37
C PRO A 108 3.07 -8.61 5.81
N PRO A 109 2.11 -9.24 6.50
CA PRO A 109 1.87 -8.95 7.89
C PRO A 109 3.17 -9.14 8.68
N PRO A 110 3.46 -8.27 9.66
CA PRO A 110 4.64 -8.43 10.48
C PRO A 110 4.63 -9.83 11.11
N PRO A 111 5.80 -10.46 11.28
CA PRO A 111 5.88 -11.72 12.00
C PRO A 111 5.22 -11.53 13.37
N ALA A 112 4.46 -12.53 13.81
CA ALA A 112 3.82 -12.50 15.12
C ALA A 112 4.85 -12.06 16.18
N PRO A 113 4.50 -11.13 17.08
CA PRO A 113 5.44 -10.64 18.07
C PRO A 113 6.01 -11.83 18.83
N ARG A 114 7.35 -11.96 18.84
CA ARG A 114 8.02 -12.92 19.70
C ARG A 114 7.60 -12.61 21.13
N ALA A 115 7.07 -13.60 21.85
CA ALA A 115 6.76 -13.46 23.26
C ALA A 115 8.05 -13.08 24.00
N GLY A 116 8.21 -11.79 24.30
CA GLY A 116 9.21 -11.32 25.25
C GLY A 116 8.88 -11.87 26.65
N PRO A 117 9.83 -11.83 27.60
CA PRO A 117 9.50 -12.12 28.99
C PRO A 117 8.33 -11.20 29.40
N PRO A 118 7.33 -11.73 30.13
CA PRO A 118 6.13 -10.97 30.39
C PRO A 118 6.48 -9.71 31.17
N HIS A 119 6.23 -8.56 30.55
CA HIS A 119 6.43 -7.26 31.17
C HIS A 119 5.44 -7.11 32.32
N LEU A 120 5.95 -7.05 33.55
CA LEU A 120 5.13 -6.73 34.72
C LEU A 120 4.75 -5.25 34.64
N THR A 121 3.46 -4.96 34.55
CA THR A 121 2.94 -3.61 34.77
C THR A 121 2.30 -3.53 36.15
N VAL A 122 2.52 -2.41 36.84
CA VAL A 122 1.95 -2.15 38.16
C VAL A 122 1.21 -0.83 38.11
N GLU A 123 -0.08 -0.86 38.43
CA GLU A 123 -0.95 0.32 38.48
C GLU A 123 -1.43 0.54 39.90
N ILE A 124 -1.42 1.80 40.34
CA ILE A 124 -1.99 2.20 41.62
C ILE A 124 -3.50 2.42 41.41
N ASP A 125 -4.33 1.78 42.23
CA ASP A 125 -5.77 2.05 42.22
C ASP A 125 -6.05 3.52 42.58
N ARG A 126 -7.19 4.05 42.16
CA ARG A 126 -7.58 5.46 42.36
C ARG A 126 -7.58 5.90 43.81
N ARG A 127 -7.79 4.97 44.75
CA ARG A 127 -7.76 5.23 46.19
C ARG A 127 -6.34 5.27 46.77
N GLY A 128 -5.33 4.80 46.03
CA GLY A 128 -3.98 4.67 46.56
C GLY A 128 -3.94 3.70 47.74
N GLU A 129 -4.57 2.53 47.61
CA GLU A 129 -4.59 1.48 48.65
C GLU A 129 -4.22 0.11 48.08
N MET A 130 -4.30 -0.05 46.75
CA MET A 130 -4.06 -1.31 46.06
C MET A 130 -3.16 -1.08 44.85
N LEU A 131 -2.30 -2.06 44.59
CA LEU A 131 -1.54 -2.17 43.35
C LEU A 131 -2.10 -3.32 42.53
N THR A 132 -2.46 -3.01 41.28
CA THR A 132 -2.87 -4.00 40.28
C THR A 132 -1.66 -4.37 39.44
N CYS A 133 -1.28 -5.64 39.49
CA CYS A 133 -0.13 -6.18 38.80
C CYS A 133 -0.62 -7.00 37.61
N ARG A 134 -0.14 -6.71 36.39
CA ARG A 134 -0.46 -7.51 35.20
C ARG A 134 0.80 -8.16 34.65
N GLU A 135 0.69 -9.44 34.32
CA GLU A 135 1.77 -10.22 33.72
C GLU A 135 1.21 -11.06 32.57
N GLY A 136 1.33 -10.57 31.33
CA GLY A 136 0.60 -11.17 30.20
C GLY A 136 -0.92 -11.07 30.42
N ASP A 137 -1.61 -12.21 30.35
CA ASP A 137 -3.08 -12.28 30.43
C ASP A 137 -3.62 -12.52 31.85
N ARG A 138 -2.77 -12.41 32.88
CA ARG A 138 -3.15 -12.60 34.28
C ARG A 138 -2.95 -11.34 35.10
N VAL A 139 -3.84 -11.13 36.06
CA VAL A 139 -3.92 -9.95 36.92
C VAL A 139 -3.90 -10.38 38.37
N ALA A 140 -3.11 -9.72 39.21
CA ALA A 140 -3.15 -9.94 40.66
C ALA A 140 -3.18 -8.60 41.39
N THR A 141 -3.83 -8.56 42.53
CA THR A 141 -3.93 -7.37 43.38
C THR A 141 -3.17 -7.59 44.66
N ILE A 142 -2.45 -6.56 45.10
CA ILE A 142 -1.77 -6.53 46.40
C ILE A 142 -2.10 -5.21 47.09
N ILE A 143 -2.34 -5.26 48.39
CA ILE A 143 -2.54 -4.05 49.19
C ILE A 143 -1.16 -3.39 49.37
N CYS A 144 -1.14 -2.08 49.12
CA CYS A 144 -0.02 -1.22 49.48
C CYS A 144 -0.59 -0.16 50.42
N THR A 145 -0.07 -0.08 51.64
CA THR A 145 -0.43 0.97 52.57
C THR A 145 0.44 2.19 52.28
N PHE A 146 -0.20 3.34 52.04
CA PHE A 146 0.49 4.58 51.71
C PHE A 146 0.54 5.47 52.95
N GLY A 147 1.63 5.34 53.71
CA GLY A 147 1.98 6.21 54.84
C GLY A 147 3.32 6.92 54.60
N PRO A 148 3.94 7.50 55.65
CA PRO A 148 5.30 8.06 55.56
C PRO A 148 6.31 7.07 54.98
N GLU A 149 6.08 5.77 55.23
CA GLU A 149 6.77 4.65 54.59
C GLU A 149 5.72 3.77 53.91
N PRO A 150 5.69 3.68 52.57
CA PRO A 150 4.75 2.79 51.91
C PRO A 150 5.11 1.33 52.18
N ARG A 151 4.11 0.47 52.41
CA ARG A 151 4.33 -0.95 52.71
C ARG A 151 3.47 -1.86 51.86
N LEU A 152 4.10 -2.82 51.18
CA LEU A 152 3.41 -3.92 50.53
C LEU A 152 2.96 -4.94 51.57
N VAL A 153 1.78 -5.52 51.37
CA VAL A 153 1.19 -6.55 52.25
C VAL A 153 1.10 -7.88 51.49
N PRO A 154 2.17 -8.71 51.44
CA PRO A 154 2.24 -9.92 50.61
C PRO A 154 1.11 -10.93 50.84
N ARG A 155 0.59 -11.00 52.07
CA ARG A 155 -0.51 -11.93 52.43
C ARG A 155 -1.80 -11.67 51.64
N THR A 156 -2.00 -10.48 51.08
CA THR A 156 -3.21 -10.15 50.30
C THR A 156 -3.10 -10.59 48.84
N LEU A 157 -1.93 -11.08 48.43
CA LEU A 157 -1.67 -11.59 47.09
C LEU A 157 -2.05 -13.08 47.04
N GLU A 158 -3.34 -13.35 46.88
CA GLU A 158 -3.91 -14.70 47.00
C GLU A 158 -3.85 -15.51 45.70
N GLY A 159 -3.98 -14.85 44.55
CA GLY A 159 -4.14 -15.53 43.28
C GLY A 159 -4.02 -14.62 42.07
N TRP A 160 -3.82 -15.26 40.91
CA TRP A 160 -3.95 -14.66 39.60
C TRP A 160 -5.40 -14.76 39.12
N TRP A 161 -6.01 -13.63 38.82
CA TRP A 161 -7.22 -13.55 38.02
C TRP A 161 -6.87 -13.66 36.53
N VAL A 162 -7.48 -14.61 35.81
CA VAL A 162 -7.32 -14.80 34.37
C VAL A 162 -8.62 -14.37 33.67
N PRO A 163 -8.72 -13.15 33.11
CA PRO A 163 -9.98 -12.62 32.59
C PRO A 163 -10.57 -13.45 31.45
N ALA A 164 -9.71 -14.00 30.57
CA ALA A 164 -10.14 -14.82 29.44
C ALA A 164 -10.88 -16.10 29.87
N GLU A 165 -10.51 -16.64 31.02
CA GLU A 165 -11.07 -17.87 31.58
C GLU A 165 -12.04 -17.60 32.74
N SER A 166 -12.20 -16.33 33.11
CA SER A 166 -13.01 -15.88 34.25
C SER A 166 -12.78 -16.69 35.54
N ARG A 167 -11.51 -17.04 35.82
CA ARG A 167 -11.13 -17.85 37.00
C ARG A 167 -9.95 -17.27 37.77
N SER A 168 -9.87 -17.64 39.04
CA SER A 168 -8.71 -17.39 39.91
C SER A 168 -7.81 -18.63 39.98
N VAL A 169 -6.49 -18.41 39.91
CA VAL A 169 -5.45 -19.44 40.02
C VAL A 169 -4.57 -19.11 41.22
N PRO A 170 -4.38 -20.03 42.19
CA PRO A 170 -3.57 -19.74 43.37
C PRO A 170 -2.10 -19.51 42.98
N ILE A 171 -1.46 -18.54 43.64
CA ILE A 171 -0.03 -18.26 43.44
C ILE A 171 0.78 -19.14 44.40
N ALA A 172 1.75 -19.89 43.87
CA ALA A 172 2.65 -20.69 44.69
C ALA A 172 3.49 -19.78 45.63
N PRO A 173 3.82 -20.20 46.87
CA PRO A 173 4.56 -19.36 47.82
C PRO A 173 5.87 -18.77 47.26
N GLU A 174 6.62 -19.56 46.48
CA GLU A 174 7.84 -19.11 45.82
C GLU A 174 7.57 -18.08 44.71
N GLU A 175 6.50 -18.29 43.93
CA GLU A 175 6.08 -17.36 42.90
C GLU A 175 5.62 -16.04 43.52
N ARG A 176 4.90 -16.10 44.64
CA ARG A 176 4.47 -14.93 45.41
C ARG A 176 5.67 -14.12 45.88
N ALA A 177 6.69 -14.76 46.46
CA ALA A 177 7.91 -14.08 46.89
C ALA A 177 8.63 -13.38 45.72
N ARG A 178 8.75 -14.07 44.57
CA ARG A 178 9.33 -13.48 43.35
C ARG A 178 8.50 -12.32 42.81
N LEU A 179 7.18 -12.43 42.83
CA LEU A 179 6.26 -11.40 42.36
C LEU A 179 6.33 -10.16 43.24
N VAL A 180 6.32 -10.32 44.58
CA VAL A 180 6.46 -9.21 45.53
C VAL A 180 7.78 -8.47 45.32
N ALA A 181 8.90 -9.18 45.15
CA ALA A 181 10.19 -8.56 44.88
C ALA A 181 10.18 -7.72 43.59
N ARG A 182 9.58 -8.25 42.51
CA ARG A 182 9.44 -7.53 41.23
C ARG A 182 8.52 -6.33 41.33
N ILE A 183 7.41 -6.43 42.05
CA ILE A 183 6.49 -5.31 42.31
C ILE A 183 7.24 -4.21 43.07
N ALA A 184 7.97 -4.57 44.12
CA ALA A 184 8.73 -3.61 44.91
C ALA A 184 9.81 -2.90 44.07
N GLU A 185 10.54 -3.64 43.24
CA GLU A 185 11.52 -3.09 42.30
C GLU A 185 10.86 -2.14 41.28
N HIS A 186 9.72 -2.53 40.71
CA HIS A 186 8.96 -1.69 39.78
C HIS A 186 8.50 -0.39 40.44
N CYS A 187 7.94 -0.47 41.65
CA CYS A 187 7.47 0.71 42.39
C CYS A 187 8.62 1.68 42.72
N ARG A 188 9.80 1.16 43.10
CA ARG A 188 10.99 1.98 43.36
C ARG A 188 11.52 2.66 42.11
N ARG A 189 11.53 1.97 40.96
CA ARG A 189 12.09 2.50 39.71
C ARG A 189 11.15 3.43 38.95
N HIS A 190 9.87 3.10 38.91
CA HIS A 190 8.92 3.75 38.01
C HIS A 190 7.89 4.61 38.72
N LEU A 191 7.60 4.33 40.01
CA LEU A 191 6.59 5.06 40.78
C LEU A 191 7.19 5.96 41.88
N GLY A 192 8.53 6.07 41.95
CA GLY A 192 9.23 6.93 42.91
C GLY A 192 9.14 6.46 44.37
N MET A 193 8.70 5.23 44.63
CA MET A 193 8.51 4.70 46.00
C MET A 193 9.82 4.16 46.60
N HIS A 194 10.82 5.01 46.76
CA HIS A 194 12.16 4.59 47.19
C HIS A 194 12.20 3.99 48.61
N GLY A 195 11.30 4.42 49.51
CA GLY A 195 11.17 3.92 50.88
C GLY A 195 10.23 2.72 51.06
N LEU A 196 9.83 2.05 49.97
CA LEU A 196 8.89 0.94 50.03
C LEU A 196 9.44 -0.26 50.81
N ALA A 197 8.78 -0.59 51.92
CA ALA A 197 9.03 -1.78 52.72
C ALA A 197 8.06 -2.92 52.36
N ILE A 198 8.42 -4.14 52.72
CA ILE A 198 7.57 -5.33 52.58
C ILE A 198 7.19 -5.73 54.01
N GLU A 199 5.89 -5.84 54.28
CA GLU A 199 5.37 -6.38 55.56
C GLU A 199 5.61 -7.90 55.59
N ASP A 200 6.11 -8.41 56.71
CA ASP A 200 6.34 -9.86 56.91
C ASP A 200 5.03 -10.64 57.10
#